data_AF-A0A855LWD3-F1
#
_entry.id   AF-A0A855LWD3-F1
#
_cell.length_a   1.000
_cell.length_b   1.000
_cell.length_c   1.000
_cell.angle_alpha   90.00
_cell.angle_beta   90.00
_cell.angle_gamma   90.00
#
_symmetry.space_group_name_H-M   'P 1'
#
loop_
_entity.id
_entity.type
_entity.pdbx_description
1 polymer ?
#
loop_
_entity_poly.entity_id
_entity_poly.type
_entity_poly.pdbx_seq_one_letter_code
_entity_poly.pdbx_strand_id
1 'polypeptide(L)'
;MILRLVDGAYIAKDPENRDYAKYLAWMDSGGTTLPELTEEELAQQKALLDASVESAWRTTELQVIARQMEALEEAAAGVPTPDLLPGTKQQWLKFRGQLSNWKDGNEHFPEQNQRPVRPA
;
A
#
# COMPACT_ATOMS: atom_id res chain seq x y z
N MET A 1 -2.19 21.78 15.06
CA MET A 1 -1.55 23.04 15.53
C MET A 1 -1.00 23.76 14.31
N ILE A 2 -0.95 25.09 14.29
CA ILE A 2 -0.41 25.87 13.16
C ILE A 2 0.89 26.51 13.61
N LEU A 3 1.97 26.37 12.84
CA LEU A 3 3.23 27.06 13.10
C LEU A 3 3.28 28.34 12.27
N ARG A 4 3.38 29.50 12.92
CA ARG A 4 3.55 30.77 12.23
C ARG A 4 5.02 30.98 11.90
N LEU A 5 5.37 31.00 10.62
CA LEU A 5 6.76 31.03 10.17
C LEU A 5 7.50 32.34 10.49
N VAL A 6 6.77 33.45 10.65
CA VAL A 6 7.38 34.77 10.90
C VAL A 6 8.11 34.85 12.23
N ASP A 7 7.63 34.12 13.24
CA ASP A 7 8.11 34.20 14.62
C ASP A 7 8.17 32.84 15.34
N GLY A 8 7.86 31.75 14.64
CA GLY A 8 7.87 30.39 15.20
C GLY A 8 6.76 30.13 16.22
N ALA A 9 5.75 31.01 16.32
CA ALA A 9 4.68 30.83 17.30
C ALA A 9 3.75 29.67 16.93
N TYR A 10 3.43 28.83 17.91
CA TYR A 10 2.41 27.79 17.77
C TYR A 10 1.03 28.37 18.05
N ILE A 11 0.15 28.28 17.06
CA ILE A 11 -1.23 28.76 17.12
C ILE A 11 -2.15 27.53 17.30
N ALA A 12 -2.89 27.52 18.40
CA ALA A 12 -3.92 26.52 18.66
C ALA A 12 -5.12 26.74 17.74
N LYS A 13 -5.80 25.66 17.31
CA LYS A 13 -7.03 25.73 16.50
C LYS A 13 -8.25 26.01 17.39
N ASP A 14 -8.20 27.11 18.12
CA ASP A 14 -9.22 27.52 19.08
C ASP A 14 -9.92 28.77 18.56
N PRO A 15 -11.25 28.76 18.33
CA PRO A 15 -12.00 29.93 17.87
C PRO A 15 -11.86 31.17 18.75
N GLU A 16 -11.59 31.01 20.05
CA GLU A 16 -11.38 32.14 20.97
C GLU A 16 -9.93 32.67 20.92
N ASN A 17 -9.02 31.95 20.26
CA ASN A 17 -7.63 32.37 20.09
C ASN A 17 -7.51 33.44 18.99
N ARG A 18 -7.05 34.63 19.40
CA ARG A 18 -6.87 35.78 18.51
C ARG A 18 -5.93 35.51 17.33
N ASP A 19 -4.87 34.73 17.52
CA ASP A 19 -3.95 34.38 16.43
C ASP A 19 -4.55 33.34 15.47
N TYR A 20 -5.46 32.49 15.95
CA TYR A 20 -6.23 31.60 15.08
C TYR A 20 -7.22 32.37 14.22
N ALA A 21 -7.94 33.35 14.79
CA ALA A 21 -8.82 34.24 14.04
C ALA A 21 -8.06 35.02 12.94
N LYS A 22 -6.85 35.49 13.23
CA LYS A 22 -5.98 36.14 12.24
C LYS A 22 -5.52 35.17 11.14
N TYR A 23 -5.16 33.95 11.52
CA TYR A 23 -4.81 32.91 10.54
C TYR A 23 -5.97 32.65 9.58
N LEU A 24 -7.20 32.53 10.08
CA LEU A 24 -8.38 32.34 9.24
C LEU A 24 -8.64 33.52 8.30
N ALA A 25 -8.52 34.76 8.78
CA ALA A 25 -8.66 35.95 7.94
C ALA A 25 -7.59 36.02 6.83
N TRP A 26 -6.35 35.62 7.14
CA TRP A 26 -5.28 35.52 6.14
C TRP A 26 -5.59 34.45 5.09
N MET A 27 -6.09 33.28 5.49
CA MET A 27 -6.55 32.24 4.55
C MET A 27 -7.68 32.76 3.65
N ASP A 28 -8.66 33.47 4.20
CA ASP A 28 -9.80 34.05 3.44
C ASP A 28 -9.34 35.10 2.42
N SER A 29 -8.26 35.83 2.72
CA SER A 29 -7.62 36.77 1.79
C SER A 29 -6.79 36.12 0.67
N GLY A 30 -6.77 34.79 0.60
CA GLY A 30 -6.01 34.01 -0.40
C GLY A 30 -4.63 33.54 0.07
N GLY A 31 -4.36 33.58 1.38
CA GLY A 31 -3.15 33.01 1.96
C GLY A 31 -3.08 31.49 1.80
N THR A 32 -1.87 30.95 1.61
CA THR A 32 -1.63 29.51 1.47
C THR A 32 -0.58 29.03 2.46
N THR A 33 -0.90 27.99 3.23
CA THR A 33 0.07 27.34 4.11
C THR A 33 1.07 26.52 3.31
N LEU A 34 2.29 26.37 3.82
CA LEU A 34 3.16 25.32 3.34
C LEU A 34 2.51 23.95 3.60
N PRO A 35 2.69 22.97 2.70
CA PRO A 35 2.26 21.61 2.96
C PRO A 35 2.94 21.08 4.23
N GLU A 36 2.24 20.19 4.93
CA GLU A 36 2.74 19.59 6.18
C GLU A 36 4.00 18.74 5.96
N LEU A 37 4.15 18.19 4.76
CA LEU A 37 5.31 17.44 4.31
C LEU A 37 5.91 18.10 3.07
N THR A 38 7.22 18.04 2.96
CA THR A 38 7.92 18.32 1.71
C THR A 38 7.52 17.30 0.64
N GLU A 39 7.75 17.62 -0.63
CA GLU A 39 7.51 16.69 -1.75
C GLU A 39 8.31 15.40 -1.60
N GLU A 40 9.54 15.50 -1.07
CA GLU A 40 10.41 14.35 -0.80
C GLU A 40 9.81 13.44 0.29
N GLU A 41 9.39 14.01 1.42
CA GLU A 41 8.76 13.26 2.52
C GLU A 41 7.43 12.61 2.08
N LEU A 42 6.65 13.32 1.27
CA LEU A 42 5.42 12.79 0.70
C LEU A 42 5.70 11.60 -0.25
N ALA A 43 6.73 11.71 -1.09
CA ALA A 43 7.17 10.64 -1.97
C ALA A 43 7.66 9.42 -1.18
N GLN A 44 8.44 9.63 -0.11
CA GLN A 44 8.89 8.57 0.78
C GLN A 44 7.72 7.87 1.49
N GLN A 45 6.77 8.65 2.04
CA GLN A 45 5.57 8.09 2.68
C GLN A 45 4.74 7.28 1.69
N LYS A 46 4.57 7.79 0.47
CA LYS A 46 3.88 7.07 -0.61
C LYS A 46 4.60 5.76 -0.95
N ALA A 47 5.91 5.76 -1.11
CA ALA A 47 6.68 4.57 -1.42
C ALA A 47 6.54 3.48 -0.32
N LEU A 48 6.57 3.89 0.95
CA LEU A 48 6.34 2.98 2.08
C LEU A 48 4.93 2.40 2.09
N LEU A 49 3.92 3.22 1.80
CA LEU A 49 2.54 2.77 1.70
C LEU A 49 2.36 1.76 0.56
N ASP A 50 2.89 2.07 -0.62
CA ASP A 50 2.79 1.18 -1.78
C ASP A 50 3.48 -0.17 -1.51
N ALA A 51 4.68 -0.16 -0.91
CA ALA A 51 5.40 -1.37 -0.51
C ALA A 51 4.63 -2.20 0.54
N SER A 52 3.93 -1.54 1.46
CA SER A 52 3.07 -2.19 2.46
C SER A 52 1.87 -2.88 1.79
N VAL A 53 1.19 -2.19 0.88
CA VAL A 53 0.07 -2.74 0.10
C VAL A 53 0.51 -3.97 -0.69
N GLU A 54 1.64 -3.91 -1.38
CA GLU A 54 2.16 -5.06 -2.14
C GLU A 54 2.57 -6.23 -1.25
N SER A 55 3.15 -5.95 -0.07
CA SER A 55 3.50 -7.00 0.90
C SER A 55 2.27 -7.70 1.47
N ALA A 56 1.17 -6.97 1.69
CA ALA A 56 -0.11 -7.53 2.11
C ALA A 56 -0.74 -8.38 0.99
N TRP A 57 -0.73 -7.87 -0.25
CA TRP A 57 -1.17 -8.62 -1.43
C TRP A 57 -0.36 -9.91 -1.60
N ARG A 58 0.97 -9.84 -1.55
CA ARG A 58 1.87 -11.01 -1.64
C ARG A 58 1.51 -12.07 -0.59
N THR A 59 1.28 -11.66 0.64
CA THR A 59 0.90 -12.56 1.74
C THR A 59 -0.40 -13.29 1.43
N THR A 60 -1.40 -12.57 0.92
CA THR A 60 -2.70 -13.14 0.53
C THR A 60 -2.54 -14.14 -0.62
N GLU A 61 -1.76 -13.80 -1.64
CA GLU A 61 -1.50 -14.70 -2.77
C GLU A 61 -0.76 -15.98 -2.34
N LEU A 62 0.20 -15.89 -1.40
CA LEU A 62 0.88 -17.08 -0.87
C LEU A 62 -0.08 -18.05 -0.16
N GLN A 63 -1.09 -17.51 0.53
CA GLN A 63 -2.15 -18.33 1.15
C GLN A 63 -3.03 -18.99 0.09
N VAL A 64 -3.40 -18.26 -0.97
CA VAL A 64 -4.14 -18.82 -2.12
C VAL A 64 -3.36 -19.98 -2.73
N ILE A 65 -2.06 -19.80 -2.99
CA ILE A 65 -1.22 -20.87 -3.55
C ILE A 65 -1.25 -22.12 -2.65
N ALA A 66 -1.09 -21.96 -1.33
CA ALA A 66 -1.12 -23.09 -0.41
C ALA A 66 -2.45 -23.86 -0.54
N ARG A 67 -3.59 -23.15 -0.53
CA ARG A 67 -4.90 -23.76 -0.70
C ARG A 67 -5.06 -24.46 -2.06
N GLN A 68 -4.56 -23.87 -3.15
CA GLN A 68 -4.63 -24.49 -4.48
C GLN A 68 -3.79 -25.76 -4.59
N MET A 69 -2.65 -25.82 -3.90
CA MET A 69 -1.82 -27.02 -3.84
C MET A 69 -2.53 -28.16 -3.10
N GLU A 70 -3.20 -27.86 -1.99
CA GLU A 70 -4.05 -28.81 -1.25
C GLU A 70 -5.25 -29.25 -2.10
N ALA A 71 -5.94 -28.32 -2.76
CA ALA A 71 -7.10 -28.61 -3.59
C ALA A 71 -6.77 -29.51 -4.80
N LEU A 72 -5.56 -29.39 -5.35
CA LEU A 72 -5.07 -30.30 -6.40
C LEU A 72 -4.85 -31.73 -5.87
N GLU A 73 -4.39 -31.87 -4.63
CA GLU A 73 -4.19 -33.17 -3.98
C GLU A 73 -5.51 -33.83 -3.61
N GLU A 74 -6.47 -33.06 -3.08
CA GLU A 74 -7.85 -33.47 -2.84
C GLU A 74 -8.54 -33.92 -4.12
N ALA A 75 -8.44 -33.13 -5.21
CA ALA A 75 -8.99 -33.48 -6.52
C ALA A 75 -8.39 -34.78 -7.06
N ALA A 76 -7.08 -34.98 -6.90
CA ALA A 76 -6.40 -36.22 -7.30
C ALA A 76 -6.88 -37.44 -6.47
N ALA A 77 -7.31 -37.22 -5.23
CA ALA A 77 -7.94 -38.24 -4.38
C ALA A 77 -9.44 -38.42 -4.63
N GLY A 78 -10.03 -37.70 -5.58
CA GLY A 78 -11.46 -37.76 -5.91
C GLY A 78 -12.35 -36.99 -4.93
N VAL A 79 -11.78 -36.12 -4.09
CA VAL A 79 -12.53 -35.23 -3.21
C VAL A 79 -12.99 -33.99 -4.01
N PRO A 80 -14.27 -33.58 -3.93
CA PRO A 80 -14.74 -32.38 -4.61
C PRO A 80 -14.07 -31.10 -4.10
N THR A 81 -13.51 -30.30 -5.00
CA THR A 81 -12.83 -29.02 -4.68
C THR A 81 -13.42 -27.85 -5.48
N PRO A 82 -14.52 -27.25 -4.99
CA PRO A 82 -15.23 -26.19 -5.72
C PRO A 82 -14.42 -24.89 -5.86
N ASP A 83 -13.37 -24.73 -5.05
CA ASP A 83 -12.48 -23.58 -5.03
C ASP A 83 -11.16 -23.82 -5.79
N LEU A 84 -11.01 -24.97 -6.45
CA LEU A 84 -9.86 -25.24 -7.31
C LEU A 84 -9.92 -24.34 -8.55
N LEU A 85 -8.92 -23.47 -8.67
CA LEU A 85 -8.72 -22.58 -9.79
C LEU A 85 -7.93 -23.28 -10.92
N PRO A 86 -8.00 -22.77 -12.16
CA PRO A 86 -7.19 -23.28 -13.26
C PRO A 86 -5.69 -23.30 -12.95
N GLY A 87 -5.00 -24.29 -13.50
CA GLY A 87 -3.55 -24.44 -13.40
C GLY A 87 -3.11 -25.78 -12.82
N THR A 88 -1.87 -26.15 -13.15
CA THR A 88 -1.20 -27.36 -12.67
C THR A 88 -0.34 -27.07 -11.45
N LYS A 89 0.01 -28.12 -10.69
CA LYS A 89 0.96 -28.04 -9.56
C LYS A 89 2.27 -27.33 -9.94
N GLN A 90 2.79 -27.59 -11.14
CA GLN A 90 4.02 -26.95 -11.63
C GLN A 90 3.84 -25.45 -11.90
N GLN A 91 2.71 -25.03 -12.48
CA GLN A 91 2.42 -23.62 -12.71
C GLN A 91 2.26 -22.85 -11.39
N TRP A 92 1.57 -23.44 -10.40
CA TRP A 92 1.43 -22.86 -9.06
C TRP A 92 2.76 -22.74 -8.31
N LEU A 93 3.65 -23.74 -8.43
CA LEU A 93 5.00 -23.67 -7.87
C LEU A 93 5.87 -22.59 -8.53
N LYS A 94 5.77 -22.45 -9.87
CA LYS A 94 6.46 -21.37 -10.60
C LYS A 94 5.98 -19.99 -10.12
N PHE A 95 4.66 -19.82 -10.02
CA PHE A 95 4.05 -18.59 -9.52
C PHE A 95 4.51 -18.27 -8.09
N ARG A 96 4.54 -19.26 -7.20
CA ARG A 96 5.08 -19.11 -5.83
C ARG A 96 6.53 -18.60 -5.82
N GLY A 97 7.37 -19.11 -6.72
CA GLY A 97 8.76 -18.68 -6.84
C GLY A 97 8.88 -17.21 -7.27
N GLN A 98 8.09 -16.79 -8.27
CA GLN A 98 8.02 -15.39 -8.70
C GLN A 98 7.54 -14.49 -7.56
N LEU A 99 6.46 -14.89 -6.89
CA LEU A 99 5.84 -14.14 -5.82
C LEU A 99 6.73 -14.01 -4.57
N SER A 100 7.53 -15.04 -4.24
CA SER A 100 8.48 -14.98 -3.12
C SER A 100 9.62 -13.98 -3.36
N ASN A 101 9.91 -13.68 -4.64
CA ASN A 101 10.88 -12.67 -5.06
C ASN A 101 10.24 -11.28 -5.29
N TRP A 102 8.93 -11.13 -5.14
CA TRP A 102 8.21 -9.86 -5.26
C TRP A 102 8.27 -9.06 -3.94
N LYS A 103 9.38 -8.35 -3.71
CA LYS A 103 9.68 -7.62 -2.47
C LYS A 103 10.71 -6.52 -2.73
N ASP A 104 11.03 -5.73 -1.71
CA ASP A 104 12.10 -4.72 -1.78
C ASP A 104 13.39 -5.29 -2.38
N GLY A 105 13.96 -4.54 -3.32
CA GLY A 105 15.13 -4.95 -4.10
C GLY A 105 14.80 -5.70 -5.40
N ASN A 106 13.54 -6.05 -5.65
CA ASN A 106 13.09 -6.43 -6.99
C ASN A 106 12.93 -5.19 -7.86
N GLU A 107 13.40 -5.26 -9.11
CA GLU A 107 13.44 -4.13 -10.06
C GLU A 107 12.09 -3.42 -10.25
N HIS A 108 10.99 -4.18 -10.21
CA HIS A 108 9.65 -3.65 -10.47
C HIS A 108 8.76 -3.58 -9.24
N PHE A 109 9.26 -3.91 -8.05
CA PHE A 109 8.48 -3.74 -6.83
C PHE A 109 8.45 -2.25 -6.44
N PRO A 110 7.31 -1.64 -6.04
CA PRO A 110 5.98 -2.22 -5.79
C PRO A 110 4.94 -2.02 -6.93
N GLU A 111 5.35 -2.00 -8.20
CA GLU A 111 4.48 -1.66 -9.32
C GLU A 111 3.38 -2.72 -9.57
N GLN A 112 2.12 -2.36 -9.36
CA GLN A 112 0.99 -3.30 -9.44
C GLN A 112 0.80 -3.94 -10.82
N ASN A 113 1.09 -3.20 -11.89
CA ASN A 113 1.01 -3.68 -13.27
C ASN A 113 2.12 -4.67 -13.63
N GLN A 114 3.14 -4.80 -12.79
CA GLN A 114 4.26 -5.74 -12.95
C GLN A 114 4.14 -6.95 -12.01
N ARG A 115 3.03 -7.07 -11.29
CA ARG A 115 2.75 -8.20 -10.41
C ARG A 115 2.87 -9.53 -11.18
N PRO A 116 3.46 -10.57 -10.58
CA PRO A 116 3.33 -11.92 -11.08
C PRO A 116 1.85 -12.29 -11.27
N VAL A 117 1.56 -13.02 -12.36
CA VAL A 117 0.19 -13.40 -12.72
C VAL A 117 -0.06 -14.86 -12.33
N ARG A 118 -1.25 -15.12 -11.79
CA ARG A 118 -1.70 -16.48 -11.47
C ARG A 118 -1.75 -17.35 -12.74
N PRO A 119 -1.67 -18.69 -12.58
CA PRO A 119 -1.99 -19.61 -13.68
C PRO A 119 -3.40 -19.39 -14.24
N ALA A 120 -3.56 -19.65 -15.54
CA ALA A 120 -4.82 -19.63 -16.27
C ALA A 120 -5.09 -21.00 -16.91
#